data_AF-A0A537WHC8-F1
#
_entry.id   AF-A0A537WHC8-F1
#
_cell.length_a   1.000
_cell.length_b   1.000
_cell.length_c   1.000
_cell.angle_alpha   90.00
_cell.angle_beta   90.00
_cell.angle_gamma   90.00
#
_symmetry.space_group_name_H-M   'P 1'
#
loop_
_entity.id
_entity.type
_entity.pdbx_description
1 polymer ?
#
loop_
_entity_poly.entity_id
_entity_poly.type
_entity_poly.pdbx_seq_one_letter_code
_entity_poly.pdbx_strand_id
1 'polypeptide(L)'
;MPSGIPEDFVTHAALYDANGGYVRTADIRVNHPAEIDGVKFYQFGYGWAPVVDVRQDGEPIASGPVVCTQGPPPPGVSALQLPWNCVVKLPTLTPQVGIRFELWPDSRGLYALLQTGRAMPMLTQFAPVMTYTAYRGDLRAELVQNATVLDTTGMRRWKQGVIGAGETKDLGSGLSVSFPDLRQYTVLEVKRDRGLWIMFLAALLILVGLLPALYSSRRKLWVTAEPDGRGSVVKVGGFALQRRSQFEEEFAKLVDELTGTSRDRVGAL
;
A
#
# COMPACT_ATOMS: atom_id res chain seq x y z
N MET A 1 5.01 -5.07 31.94
CA MET A 1 5.20 -6.39 31.29
C MET A 1 4.97 -6.19 29.80
N PRO A 2 5.75 -6.82 28.91
CA PRO A 2 5.49 -6.75 27.47
C PRO A 2 4.06 -7.23 27.21
N SER A 3 3.28 -6.49 26.42
CA SER A 3 1.87 -6.77 26.17
C SER A 3 1.62 -8.04 25.36
N GLY A 4 2.68 -8.64 24.79
CA GLY A 4 2.61 -9.78 23.87
C GLY A 4 2.03 -9.42 22.50
N ILE A 5 1.64 -8.17 22.29
CA ILE A 5 1.17 -7.67 21.00
C ILE A 5 2.40 -7.46 20.12
N PRO A 6 2.43 -7.98 18.87
CA PRO A 6 3.52 -7.73 17.95
C PRO A 6 3.74 -6.22 17.72
N GLU A 7 4.95 -5.73 18.00
CA GLU A 7 5.30 -4.30 17.86
C GLU A 7 5.92 -3.97 16.49
N ASP A 8 6.55 -4.94 15.83
CA ASP A 8 7.18 -4.77 14.53
C ASP A 8 7.04 -6.05 13.67
N PHE A 9 6.88 -5.87 12.36
CA PHE A 9 6.84 -6.95 11.38
C PHE A 9 7.93 -6.71 10.35
N VAL A 10 9.01 -7.49 10.46
CA VAL A 10 10.20 -7.31 9.64
C VAL A 10 10.38 -8.49 8.70
N THR A 11 10.53 -8.21 7.41
CA THR A 11 10.99 -9.18 6.43
C THR A 11 12.49 -8.97 6.20
N HIS A 12 13.29 -9.98 6.51
CA HIS A 12 14.73 -9.98 6.20
C HIS A 12 14.93 -10.59 4.82
N ALA A 13 15.39 -9.79 3.86
CA ALA A 13 15.56 -10.21 2.47
C ALA A 13 17.00 -9.97 1.97
N ALA A 14 17.56 -10.95 1.27
CA ALA A 14 18.76 -10.74 0.46
C ALA A 14 18.35 -10.22 -0.91
N LEU A 15 18.88 -9.07 -1.29
CA LEU A 15 18.56 -8.42 -2.55
C LEU A 15 19.67 -8.65 -3.58
N TYR A 16 19.24 -8.97 -4.80
CA TYR A 16 20.11 -9.24 -5.94
C TYR A 16 19.76 -8.28 -7.09
N ASP A 17 20.76 -7.91 -7.88
CA ASP A 17 20.58 -7.11 -9.08
C ASP A 17 19.96 -7.93 -10.23
N ALA A 18 19.69 -7.28 -11.36
CA ALA A 18 19.10 -7.93 -12.53
C ALA A 18 19.99 -9.02 -13.17
N ASN A 19 21.30 -9.03 -12.87
CA ASN A 19 22.27 -10.02 -13.35
C ASN A 19 22.49 -11.15 -12.33
N GLY A 20 21.77 -11.14 -11.21
CA GLY A 20 21.92 -12.12 -10.13
C GLY A 20 23.10 -11.83 -9.19
N GLY A 21 23.73 -10.66 -9.29
CA GLY A 21 24.76 -10.20 -8.36
C GLY A 21 24.16 -9.87 -7.01
N TYR A 22 24.75 -10.37 -5.92
CA TYR A 22 24.35 -9.98 -4.57
C TYR A 22 24.65 -8.50 -4.35
N VAL A 23 23.66 -7.76 -3.85
CA VAL A 23 23.80 -6.33 -3.56
C VAL A 23 23.92 -6.09 -2.06
N ARG A 24 22.87 -6.46 -1.31
CA ARG A 24 22.83 -6.34 0.16
C ARG A 24 21.68 -7.11 0.77
N THR A 25 21.76 -7.34 2.07
CA THR A 25 20.60 -7.72 2.88
C THR A 25 19.85 -6.46 3.31
N ALA A 26 18.53 -6.49 3.32
CA ALA A 26 17.68 -5.38 3.73
C ALA A 26 16.52 -5.87 4.60
N ASP A 27 16.16 -5.04 5.57
CA ASP A 27 14.92 -5.17 6.32
C ASP A 27 13.82 -4.42 5.57
N ILE A 28 12.73 -5.12 5.25
CA ILE A 28 11.51 -4.50 4.71
C ILE A 28 10.50 -4.46 5.85
N ARG A 29 9.95 -3.27 6.12
CA ARG A 29 8.94 -3.07 7.18
C ARG A 29 7.78 -2.24 6.65
N VAL A 30 6.72 -2.14 7.45
CA VAL A 30 5.59 -1.24 7.16
C VAL A 30 6.12 0.19 7.05
N ASN A 31 5.80 0.89 5.96
CA ASN A 31 6.28 2.24 5.62
C ASN A 31 7.81 2.41 5.44
N HIS A 32 8.60 1.36 5.60
CA HIS A 32 10.05 1.36 5.36
C HIS A 32 10.39 0.33 4.27
N PRO A 33 10.17 0.67 2.98
CA PRO A 33 10.46 -0.23 1.88
C PRO A 33 11.96 -0.37 1.64
N ALA A 34 12.38 -1.51 1.10
CA ALA A 34 13.72 -1.64 0.53
C ALA A 34 13.73 -1.21 -0.94
N GLU A 35 14.86 -0.72 -1.43
CA GLU A 35 15.00 -0.23 -2.81
C GLU A 35 16.29 -0.71 -3.49
N ILE A 36 16.17 -1.18 -4.74
CA ILE A 36 17.29 -1.50 -5.65
C ILE A 36 16.94 -0.99 -7.05
N ASP A 37 17.88 -0.31 -7.72
CA ASP A 37 17.76 0.13 -9.13
C ASP A 37 16.43 0.85 -9.48
N GLY A 38 15.92 1.63 -8.54
CA GLY A 38 14.64 2.36 -8.64
C GLY A 38 13.39 1.48 -8.48
N VAL A 39 13.55 0.23 -8.05
CA VAL A 39 12.49 -0.71 -7.69
C VAL A 39 12.37 -0.73 -6.17
N LYS A 40 11.17 -0.42 -5.67
CA LYS A 40 10.83 -0.41 -4.25
C LYS A 40 10.01 -1.65 -3.91
N PHE A 41 10.36 -2.29 -2.80
CA PHE A 41 9.69 -3.46 -2.24
C PHE A 41 8.98 -3.01 -0.96
N TYR A 42 7.65 -2.98 -1.01
CA TYR A 42 6.80 -2.62 0.12
C TYR A 42 6.25 -3.88 0.77
N GLN A 43 6.25 -3.94 2.09
CA GLN A 43 5.53 -4.98 2.82
C GLN A 43 4.05 -4.58 2.91
N PHE A 44 3.19 -5.28 2.16
CA PHE A 44 1.75 -5.02 2.10
C PHE A 44 0.97 -5.82 3.14
N GLY A 45 1.43 -7.02 3.46
CA GLY A 45 0.73 -7.90 4.39
C GLY A 45 1.60 -9.03 4.92
N TYR A 46 1.07 -9.75 5.90
CA TYR A 46 1.68 -10.94 6.47
C TYR A 46 0.58 -11.88 6.95
N GLY A 47 0.95 -13.12 7.23
CA GLY A 47 0.03 -14.06 7.83
C GLY A 47 0.66 -15.42 8.05
N TRP A 48 -0.22 -16.39 8.30
CA TRP A 48 0.16 -17.77 8.55
C TRP A 48 -0.12 -18.64 7.32
N ALA A 49 0.85 -19.50 7.00
CA ALA A 49 0.77 -20.49 5.95
C ALA A 49 1.13 -21.88 6.54
N PRO A 50 0.18 -22.62 7.12
CA PRO A 50 0.40 -24.00 7.51
C PRO A 50 0.77 -24.81 6.28
N VAL A 51 1.77 -25.66 6.41
CA VAL A 51 2.06 -26.70 5.42
C VAL A 51 0.96 -27.75 5.58
N VAL A 52 0.26 -28.04 4.49
CA VAL A 52 -0.79 -29.05 4.46
C VAL A 52 -0.39 -30.11 3.44
N ASP A 53 -0.32 -31.35 3.90
CA ASP A 53 -0.06 -32.50 3.05
C ASP A 53 -1.31 -33.38 2.99
N VAL A 54 -1.90 -33.50 1.81
CA VAL A 54 -3.02 -34.38 1.53
C VAL A 54 -2.54 -35.56 0.69
N ARG A 55 -2.86 -36.77 1.16
CA ARG A 55 -2.54 -38.02 0.48
C ARG A 55 -3.78 -38.84 0.19
N GLN A 56 -3.83 -39.47 -0.97
CA GLN A 56 -4.85 -40.46 -1.35
C GLN A 56 -4.15 -41.82 -1.47
N ASP A 57 -4.53 -42.78 -0.64
CA ASP A 57 -3.98 -44.14 -0.62
C ASP A 57 -2.44 -44.17 -0.47
N GLY A 58 -1.90 -43.20 0.29
CA GLY A 58 -0.46 -43.03 0.55
C GLY A 58 0.26 -42.09 -0.43
N GLU A 59 -0.31 -41.85 -1.61
CA GLU A 59 0.26 -40.99 -2.64
C GLU A 59 -0.06 -39.50 -2.41
N PRO A 60 0.91 -38.58 -2.51
CA PRO A 60 0.67 -37.15 -2.34
C PRO A 60 -0.15 -36.57 -3.49
N ILE A 61 -1.28 -35.95 -3.18
CA ILE A 61 -2.15 -35.27 -4.16
C ILE A 61 -2.13 -33.74 -4.02
N ALA A 62 -1.78 -33.23 -2.83
CA ALA A 62 -1.50 -31.81 -2.59
C ALA A 62 -0.52 -31.69 -1.42
N SER A 63 0.53 -30.89 -1.57
CA SER A 63 1.55 -30.70 -0.53
C SER A 63 2.13 -29.29 -0.65
N GLY A 64 2.22 -28.59 0.48
CA GLY A 64 2.89 -27.30 0.56
C GLY A 64 2.20 -26.28 1.47
N PRO A 65 2.76 -25.07 1.60
CA PRO A 65 2.19 -23.99 2.39
C PRO A 65 0.86 -23.51 1.80
N VAL A 66 -0.18 -23.43 2.63
CA VAL A 66 -1.50 -22.90 2.24
C VAL A 66 -1.73 -21.57 2.91
N VAL A 67 -1.93 -20.49 2.15
CA VAL A 67 -2.20 -19.17 2.71
C VAL A 67 -3.53 -19.18 3.46
N CYS A 68 -3.49 -18.87 4.76
CA CYS A 68 -4.69 -18.61 5.55
C CYS A 68 -4.93 -17.11 5.67
N THR A 69 -6.18 -16.69 5.72
CA THR A 69 -6.58 -15.28 5.82
C THR A 69 -7.62 -15.09 6.92
N GLN A 70 -7.73 -13.85 7.41
CA GLN A 70 -8.80 -13.45 8.32
C GLN A 70 -9.75 -12.48 7.61
N GLY A 71 -11.05 -12.65 7.84
CA GLY A 71 -12.02 -11.62 7.49
C GLY A 71 -11.97 -10.45 8.47
N PRO A 72 -12.67 -9.34 8.19
CA PRO A 72 -12.81 -8.24 9.12
C PRO A 72 -13.43 -8.75 10.44
N PRO A 73 -12.86 -8.40 11.60
CA PRO A 73 -13.39 -8.87 12.87
C PRO A 73 -14.77 -8.24 13.16
N PRO A 74 -15.68 -8.98 13.84
CA PRO A 74 -16.92 -8.39 14.33
C PRO A 74 -16.67 -7.21 15.28
N PRO A 75 -17.62 -6.26 15.41
CA PRO A 75 -17.50 -5.16 16.35
C PRO A 75 -17.22 -5.64 17.78
N GLY A 76 -16.20 -5.07 18.42
CA GLY A 76 -15.81 -5.41 19.80
C GLY A 76 -14.99 -6.69 19.94
N VAL A 77 -14.64 -7.37 18.84
CA VAL A 77 -13.76 -8.56 18.84
C VAL A 77 -12.42 -8.19 18.20
N SER A 78 -11.31 -8.60 18.81
CA SER A 78 -9.99 -8.42 18.22
C SER A 78 -9.72 -9.49 17.16
N ALA A 79 -9.07 -9.14 16.05
CA ALA A 79 -8.62 -10.11 15.04
C ALA A 79 -7.70 -11.19 15.65
N LEU A 80 -6.99 -10.88 16.74
CA LEU A 80 -6.15 -11.83 17.47
C LEU A 80 -6.95 -12.94 18.16
N GLN A 81 -8.27 -12.79 18.32
CA GLN A 81 -9.15 -13.81 18.90
C GLN A 81 -9.82 -14.69 17.85
N LEU A 82 -9.63 -14.38 16.56
CA LEU A 82 -10.26 -15.10 15.46
C LEU A 82 -9.29 -16.12 14.85
N PRO A 83 -9.77 -17.29 14.42
CA PRO A 83 -8.93 -18.20 13.66
C PRO A 83 -8.58 -17.64 12.29
N TRP A 84 -7.50 -18.18 11.71
CA TRP A 84 -7.12 -17.95 10.32
C TRP A 84 -7.76 -19.02 9.43
N ASN A 85 -8.42 -18.61 8.35
CA ASN A 85 -9.16 -19.52 7.49
C ASN A 85 -8.34 -19.85 6.24
N CYS A 86 -8.23 -21.13 5.92
CA CYS A 86 -7.54 -21.63 4.73
C CYS A 86 -8.36 -22.73 4.07
N VAL A 87 -8.16 -22.90 2.77
CA VAL A 87 -8.93 -23.86 1.97
C VAL A 87 -7.97 -24.63 1.08
N VAL A 88 -8.16 -25.95 1.03
CA VAL A 88 -7.56 -26.83 0.02
C VAL A 88 -8.67 -27.37 -0.86
N LYS A 89 -8.54 -27.16 -2.18
CA LYS A 89 -9.47 -27.65 -3.21
C LYS A 89 -8.79 -28.74 -4.01
N LEU A 90 -9.44 -29.89 -4.13
CA LEU A 90 -8.94 -31.09 -4.80
C LEU A 90 -9.90 -31.46 -5.95
N PRO A 91 -9.83 -30.74 -7.08
CA PRO A 91 -10.78 -30.90 -8.19
C PRO A 91 -10.53 -32.17 -9.02
N THR A 92 -9.38 -32.82 -8.86
CA THR A 92 -9.00 -34.05 -9.57
C THR A 92 -9.60 -35.31 -8.94
N LEU A 93 -10.10 -35.23 -7.71
CA LEU A 93 -10.77 -36.36 -7.04
C LEU A 93 -12.20 -36.54 -7.56
N THR A 94 -12.69 -37.78 -7.52
CA THR A 94 -14.07 -38.13 -7.90
C THR A 94 -14.75 -38.89 -6.75
N PRO A 95 -15.76 -38.30 -6.07
CA PRO A 95 -16.23 -36.92 -6.18
C PRO A 95 -15.16 -35.90 -5.75
N GLN A 96 -15.28 -34.64 -6.19
CA GLN A 96 -14.33 -33.59 -5.84
C GLN A 96 -14.38 -33.27 -4.35
N VAL A 97 -13.25 -32.83 -3.81
CA VAL A 97 -13.07 -32.62 -2.36
C VAL A 97 -12.61 -31.21 -2.06
N GLY A 98 -13.25 -30.58 -1.08
CA GLY A 98 -12.83 -29.33 -0.48
C GLY A 98 -12.60 -29.51 1.01
N ILE A 99 -11.47 -29.03 1.52
CA ILE A 99 -11.16 -29.05 2.95
C ILE A 99 -10.99 -27.62 3.42
N ARG A 100 -11.82 -27.21 4.39
CA ARG A 100 -11.69 -25.93 5.09
C ARG A 100 -10.93 -26.16 6.38
N PHE A 101 -9.95 -25.31 6.65
CA PHE A 101 -9.20 -25.28 7.90
C PHE A 101 -9.43 -23.96 8.64
N GLU A 102 -9.55 -24.05 9.95
CA GLU A 102 -9.48 -22.89 10.86
C GLU A 102 -8.25 -23.08 11.73
N LEU A 103 -7.20 -22.31 11.43
CA LEU A 103 -5.93 -22.34 12.13
C LEU A 103 -5.98 -21.43 13.36
N TRP A 104 -5.54 -22.01 14.48
CA TRP A 104 -5.29 -21.35 15.75
C TRP A 104 -3.78 -21.44 16.02
N PRO A 105 -2.99 -20.39 15.72
CA PRO A 105 -1.55 -20.37 15.98
C PRO A 105 -1.20 -20.55 17.47
N ASP A 106 -2.13 -20.14 18.34
CA ASP A 106 -2.10 -20.41 19.78
C ASP A 106 -3.29 -21.30 20.16
N SER A 107 -3.05 -22.56 20.47
CA SER A 107 -4.13 -23.50 20.84
C SER A 107 -4.91 -23.07 22.07
N ARG A 108 -4.33 -22.25 22.97
CA ARG A 108 -5.03 -21.73 24.15
C ARG A 108 -6.24 -20.87 23.76
N GLY A 109 -6.21 -20.22 22.59
CA GLY A 109 -7.35 -19.49 22.04
C GLY A 109 -8.53 -20.41 21.75
N LEU A 110 -8.27 -21.54 21.09
CA LEU A 110 -9.29 -22.56 20.80
C LEU A 110 -9.81 -23.22 22.08
N TYR A 111 -8.92 -23.60 23.01
CA TYR A 111 -9.32 -24.20 24.28
C TYR A 111 -10.21 -23.25 25.10
N ALA A 112 -9.87 -21.97 25.17
CA ALA A 112 -10.68 -20.95 25.84
C ALA A 112 -12.06 -20.82 25.20
N LEU A 113 -12.12 -20.79 23.87
CA LEU A 113 -13.39 -20.73 23.13
C LEU A 113 -14.28 -21.92 23.46
N LEU A 114 -13.72 -23.13 23.47
CA LEU A 114 -14.48 -24.36 23.76
C LEU A 114 -14.95 -24.44 25.22
N GLN A 115 -14.18 -23.92 26.18
CA GLN A 115 -14.52 -23.99 27.60
C GLN A 115 -15.44 -22.86 28.07
N THR A 116 -15.23 -21.64 27.55
CA THR A 116 -15.84 -20.42 28.08
C THR A 116 -16.79 -19.74 27.08
N GLY A 117 -16.82 -20.21 25.83
CA GLY A 117 -17.54 -19.55 24.74
C GLY A 117 -16.84 -18.28 24.22
N ARG A 118 -15.64 -17.95 24.70
CA ARG A 118 -14.85 -16.79 24.29
C ARG A 118 -13.40 -17.18 24.03
N ALA A 119 -12.90 -16.83 22.85
CA ALA A 119 -11.49 -17.02 22.52
C ALA A 119 -10.62 -15.98 23.25
N MET A 120 -9.45 -16.42 23.73
CA MET A 120 -8.42 -15.51 24.19
C MET A 120 -7.60 -14.97 23.01
N PRO A 121 -7.04 -13.75 23.09
CA PRO A 121 -6.11 -13.26 22.07
C PRO A 121 -4.91 -14.18 21.90
N MET A 122 -4.61 -14.55 20.66
CA MET A 122 -3.47 -15.37 20.27
C MET A 122 -2.24 -14.48 20.06
N LEU A 123 -1.53 -14.20 21.15
CA LEU A 123 -0.38 -13.28 21.17
C LEU A 123 0.93 -13.95 20.74
N THR A 124 1.01 -15.27 20.84
CA THR A 124 2.22 -16.06 20.58
C THR A 124 1.87 -17.32 19.80
N GLN A 125 2.81 -17.84 19.01
CA GLN A 125 2.66 -19.19 18.46
C GLN A 125 2.91 -20.22 19.56
N PHE A 126 1.88 -20.94 19.99
CA PHE A 126 1.97 -21.96 21.05
C PHE A 126 1.13 -23.20 20.71
N ALA A 127 1.82 -24.32 20.47
CA ALA A 127 1.25 -25.60 20.06
C ALA A 127 0.14 -25.41 19.00
N PRO A 128 0.48 -24.99 17.77
CA PRO A 128 -0.51 -24.64 16.76
C PRO A 128 -1.45 -25.80 16.45
N VAL A 129 -2.71 -25.47 16.21
CA VAL A 129 -3.77 -26.45 15.95
C VAL A 129 -4.70 -25.94 14.86
N MET A 130 -5.20 -26.84 14.02
CA MET A 130 -6.24 -26.53 13.04
C MET A 130 -7.48 -27.36 13.30
N THR A 131 -8.65 -26.74 13.24
CA THR A 131 -9.88 -27.52 12.97
C THR A 131 -9.94 -27.75 11.46
N TYR A 132 -10.51 -28.88 11.04
CA TYR A 132 -10.77 -29.14 9.64
C TYR A 132 -12.21 -29.58 9.42
N THR A 133 -12.77 -29.19 8.28
CA THR A 133 -14.05 -29.68 7.79
C THR A 133 -13.90 -30.09 6.33
N ALA A 134 -14.12 -31.37 6.03
CA ALA A 134 -14.01 -31.96 4.70
C ALA A 134 -15.38 -32.11 4.05
N TYR A 135 -15.45 -31.71 2.77
CA TYR A 135 -16.64 -31.66 1.94
C TYR A 135 -16.40 -32.41 0.63
N ARG A 136 -17.38 -33.21 0.19
CA ARG A 136 -17.36 -33.92 -1.11
C ARG A 136 -18.56 -33.51 -1.94
N GLY A 137 -18.35 -33.40 -3.24
CA GLY A 137 -19.42 -33.10 -4.20
C GLY A 137 -18.86 -32.35 -5.39
N ASP A 138 -19.57 -31.32 -5.80
CA ASP A 138 -19.17 -30.42 -6.88
C ASP A 138 -18.50 -29.17 -6.30
N LEU A 139 -17.19 -28.99 -6.55
CA LEU A 139 -16.44 -27.79 -6.18
C LEU A 139 -16.74 -26.63 -7.12
N ARG A 140 -17.36 -26.87 -8.28
CA ARG A 140 -17.51 -25.91 -9.38
C ARG A 140 -16.17 -25.34 -9.83
N ALA A 141 -15.16 -26.20 -9.92
CA ALA A 141 -13.78 -25.83 -10.20
C ALA A 141 -13.58 -25.23 -11.61
N GLU A 142 -14.56 -25.40 -12.49
CA GLU A 142 -14.66 -24.79 -13.81
C GLU A 142 -15.01 -23.30 -13.80
N LEU A 143 -15.50 -22.76 -12.68
CA LEU A 143 -15.83 -21.35 -12.51
C LEU A 143 -14.65 -20.55 -11.95
N VAL A 144 -14.62 -19.24 -12.23
CA VAL A 144 -13.71 -18.33 -11.52
C VAL A 144 -14.17 -18.21 -10.06
N GLN A 145 -13.30 -18.60 -9.14
CA GLN A 145 -13.60 -18.62 -7.72
C GLN A 145 -12.50 -17.96 -6.88
N ASN A 146 -12.87 -17.53 -5.67
CA ASN A 146 -11.92 -17.09 -4.68
C ASN A 146 -11.06 -18.29 -4.20
N ALA A 147 -9.74 -18.13 -4.21
CA ALA A 147 -8.80 -19.18 -3.80
C ALA A 147 -8.87 -19.50 -2.30
N THR A 148 -9.22 -18.52 -1.45
CA THR A 148 -9.22 -18.67 0.01
C THR A 148 -10.60 -18.98 0.59
N VAL A 149 -11.64 -19.10 -0.26
CA VAL A 149 -13.02 -19.41 0.15
C VAL A 149 -13.49 -20.67 -0.54
N LEU A 150 -14.18 -21.52 0.22
CA LEU A 150 -14.80 -22.75 -0.26
C LEU A 150 -16.30 -22.53 -0.46
N ASP A 151 -16.78 -22.58 -1.71
CA ASP A 151 -18.21 -22.68 -2.02
C ASP A 151 -18.69 -24.09 -1.68
N THR A 152 -19.64 -24.19 -0.75
CA THR A 152 -20.19 -25.48 -0.30
C THR A 152 -21.59 -25.75 -0.84
N THR A 153 -22.11 -24.94 -1.77
CA THR A 153 -23.49 -25.05 -2.28
C THR A 153 -23.76 -26.41 -2.92
N GLY A 154 -22.80 -26.94 -3.68
CA GLY A 154 -22.86 -28.25 -4.34
C GLY A 154 -22.19 -29.38 -3.56
N MET A 155 -21.84 -29.17 -2.29
CA MET A 155 -21.03 -30.09 -1.52
C MET A 155 -21.69 -30.57 -0.24
N ARG A 156 -21.38 -31.80 0.17
CA ARG A 156 -21.81 -32.39 1.43
C ARG A 156 -20.61 -32.58 2.37
N ARG A 157 -20.73 -32.02 3.58
CA ARG A 157 -19.80 -32.30 4.68
C ARG A 157 -19.81 -33.78 5.01
N TRP A 158 -18.64 -34.40 5.19
CA TRP A 158 -18.57 -35.81 5.59
C TRP A 158 -17.67 -36.08 6.80
N LYS A 159 -16.66 -35.24 7.04
CA LYS A 159 -15.75 -35.38 8.18
C LYS A 159 -15.38 -34.02 8.72
N GLN A 160 -15.20 -33.94 10.03
CA GLN A 160 -14.61 -32.80 10.70
C GLN A 160 -13.76 -33.30 11.85
N GLY A 161 -12.82 -32.49 12.30
CA GLY A 161 -11.95 -32.84 13.41
C GLY A 161 -10.95 -31.74 13.72
N VAL A 162 -9.96 -32.11 14.52
CA VAL A 162 -8.87 -31.24 14.96
C VAL A 162 -7.56 -31.95 14.63
N ILE A 163 -6.57 -31.20 14.16
CA ILE A 163 -5.23 -31.68 13.83
C ILE A 163 -4.20 -30.74 14.44
N GLY A 164 -3.31 -31.28 15.28
CA GLY A 164 -2.17 -30.56 15.83
C GLY A 164 -1.01 -30.48 14.85
N ALA A 165 -0.08 -29.56 15.08
CA ALA A 165 1.19 -29.52 14.35
C ALA A 165 1.96 -30.85 14.52
N GLY A 166 2.51 -31.37 13.44
CA GLY A 166 3.16 -32.68 13.34
C GLY A 166 2.22 -33.88 13.22
N GLU A 167 0.90 -33.68 13.30
CA GLU A 167 -0.06 -34.80 13.23
C GLU A 167 -0.55 -35.09 11.80
N THR A 168 -1.04 -36.32 11.62
CA THR A 168 -1.81 -36.78 10.46
C THR A 168 -3.15 -37.30 10.92
N LYS A 169 -4.23 -37.00 10.19
CA LYS A 169 -5.59 -37.51 10.42
C LYS A 169 -6.14 -38.18 9.17
N ASP A 170 -6.79 -39.31 9.38
CA ASP A 170 -7.54 -40.01 8.34
C ASP A 170 -8.92 -39.34 8.13
N LEU A 171 -9.20 -38.96 6.89
CA LEU A 171 -10.46 -38.38 6.46
C LEU A 171 -11.45 -39.45 5.97
N GLY A 172 -11.00 -40.70 5.81
CA GLY A 172 -11.73 -41.83 5.26
C GLY A 172 -11.57 -41.95 3.75
N SER A 173 -11.97 -43.10 3.19
CA SER A 173 -11.89 -43.39 1.76
C SER A 173 -10.47 -43.27 1.16
N GLY A 174 -9.45 -43.64 1.95
CA GLY A 174 -8.04 -43.56 1.53
C GLY A 174 -7.44 -42.16 1.64
N LEU A 175 -8.23 -41.13 1.95
CA LEU A 175 -7.77 -39.75 2.04
C LEU A 175 -7.25 -39.44 3.45
N SER A 176 -6.03 -38.91 3.55
CA SER A 176 -5.45 -38.44 4.80
C SER A 176 -4.91 -37.01 4.65
N VAL A 177 -4.90 -36.27 5.75
CA VAL A 177 -4.38 -34.91 5.83
C VAL A 177 -3.36 -34.81 6.96
N SER A 178 -2.24 -34.13 6.70
CA SER A 178 -1.20 -33.85 7.69
C SER A 178 -0.95 -32.36 7.83
N PHE A 179 -0.54 -31.95 9.02
CA PHE A 179 -0.13 -30.58 9.34
C PHE A 179 1.31 -30.60 9.88
N PRO A 180 2.34 -30.80 9.03
CA PRO A 180 3.70 -31.00 9.50
C PRO A 180 4.31 -29.75 10.15
N ASP A 181 4.05 -28.55 9.62
CA ASP A 181 4.76 -27.33 10.01
C ASP A 181 3.88 -26.09 9.81
N LEU A 182 4.13 -25.06 10.61
CA LEU A 182 3.47 -23.76 10.50
C LEU A 182 4.48 -22.69 10.09
N ARG A 183 4.28 -22.10 8.90
CA ARG A 183 5.15 -21.03 8.39
C ARG A 183 4.44 -19.69 8.40
N GLN A 184 5.24 -18.64 8.36
CA GLN A 184 4.76 -17.28 8.10
C GLN A 184 4.98 -16.94 6.63
N TYR A 185 4.10 -16.11 6.08
CA TYR A 185 4.28 -15.51 4.76
C TYR A 185 4.22 -13.99 4.88
N THR A 186 4.84 -13.33 3.90
CA THR A 186 4.72 -11.90 3.68
C THR A 186 4.25 -11.63 2.27
N VAL A 187 3.46 -10.58 2.08
CA VAL A 187 3.04 -10.08 0.77
C VAL A 187 3.88 -8.86 0.46
N LEU A 188 4.70 -8.96 -0.58
CA LEU A 188 5.53 -7.86 -1.06
C LEU A 188 4.89 -7.24 -2.30
N GLU A 189 4.68 -5.93 -2.27
CA GLU A 189 4.31 -5.15 -3.44
C GLU A 189 5.58 -4.55 -4.06
N VAL A 190 5.80 -4.83 -5.34
CA VAL A 190 6.99 -4.39 -6.08
C VAL A 190 6.58 -3.26 -7.02
N LYS A 191 7.19 -2.09 -6.83
CA LYS A 191 6.85 -0.89 -7.60
C LYS A 191 8.10 -0.28 -8.22
N ARG A 192 8.00 0.17 -9.46
CA ARG A 192 9.08 0.92 -10.15
C ARG A 192 8.58 2.27 -10.61
N ASP A 193 8.98 3.33 -9.91
CA ASP A 193 8.52 4.69 -10.20
C ASP A 193 9.56 5.49 -11.01
N ARG A 194 9.57 5.32 -12.34
CA ARG A 194 10.46 6.11 -13.23
C ARG A 194 10.00 7.56 -13.43
N GLY A 195 8.70 7.84 -13.25
CA GLY A 195 8.11 9.16 -13.51
C GLY A 195 8.34 10.20 -12.41
N LEU A 196 8.82 9.79 -11.23
CA LEU A 196 8.99 10.69 -10.08
C LEU A 196 9.92 11.87 -10.39
N TRP A 197 11.03 11.61 -11.09
CA TRP A 197 11.99 12.64 -11.49
C TRP A 197 11.42 13.62 -12.54
N ILE A 198 10.59 13.12 -13.47
CA ILE A 198 9.92 13.96 -14.46
C ILE A 198 8.91 14.87 -13.76
N MET A 199 8.14 14.32 -12.82
CA MET A 199 7.17 15.10 -12.05
C MET A 199 7.86 16.15 -11.16
N PHE A 200 8.97 15.79 -10.52
CA PHE A 200 9.79 16.73 -9.74
C PHE A 200 10.34 17.87 -10.63
N LEU A 201 10.85 17.54 -11.82
CA LEU A 201 11.34 18.53 -12.77
C LEU A 201 10.22 19.45 -13.25
N ALA A 202 9.04 18.91 -13.58
CA ALA A 202 7.88 19.70 -13.97
C ALA A 202 7.42 20.64 -12.86
N ALA A 203 7.35 20.15 -11.61
CA ALA A 203 7.02 20.98 -10.45
C ALA A 203 8.05 22.10 -10.24
N LEU A 204 9.34 21.80 -10.39
CA LEU A 204 10.41 22.78 -10.31
C LEU A 204 10.28 23.84 -11.41
N LEU A 205 10.02 23.44 -12.65
CA LEU A 205 9.80 24.36 -13.78
C LEU A 205 8.59 25.26 -13.57
N ILE A 206 7.49 24.73 -13.02
CA ILE A 206 6.31 25.54 -12.67
C ILE A 206 6.67 26.56 -11.59
N LEU A 207 7.39 26.16 -10.54
CA LEU A 207 7.82 27.07 -9.48
C LEU A 207 8.73 28.19 -10.04
N VAL A 208 9.69 27.81 -10.88
CA VAL A 208 10.61 28.74 -11.55
C VAL A 208 9.88 29.65 -12.54
N GLY A 209 8.81 29.22 -13.20
CA GLY A 209 8.00 30.08 -14.07
C GLY A 209 7.06 31.00 -13.28
N LEU A 210 6.54 30.52 -12.16
CA LEU A 210 5.62 31.27 -11.31
C LEU A 210 6.32 32.45 -10.61
N LEU A 211 7.55 32.27 -10.12
CA LEU A 211 8.29 33.32 -9.43
C LEU A 211 8.46 34.59 -10.30
N PRO A 212 9.01 34.56 -11.53
CA PRO A 212 9.05 35.70 -12.42
C PRO A 212 7.67 36.21 -12.81
N ALA A 213 6.68 35.33 -13.01
CA ALA A 213 5.32 35.77 -13.35
C ALA A 213 4.69 36.61 -12.23
N LEU A 214 4.97 36.28 -10.96
CA LEU A 214 4.55 37.06 -9.79
C LEU A 214 5.38 38.32 -9.57
N TYR A 215 6.67 38.31 -9.90
CA TYR A 215 7.54 39.47 -9.75
C TYR A 215 7.44 40.46 -10.92
N SER A 216 7.01 40.00 -12.09
CA SER A 216 6.79 40.82 -13.28
C SER A 216 5.52 41.67 -13.10
N SER A 217 5.66 42.84 -12.46
CA SER A 217 4.55 43.78 -12.34
C SER A 217 4.16 44.32 -13.72
N ARG A 218 2.91 44.12 -14.13
CA ARG A 218 2.37 44.82 -15.32
C ARG A 218 2.16 46.28 -14.96
N ARG A 219 3.10 47.14 -15.36
CA ARG A 219 3.01 48.59 -15.25
C ARG A 219 2.51 49.13 -16.58
N LYS A 220 1.46 49.95 -16.56
CA LYS A 220 1.01 50.68 -17.75
C LYS A 220 1.26 52.16 -17.53
N LEU A 221 1.91 52.78 -18.51
CA LEU A 221 2.14 54.21 -18.56
C LEU A 221 1.42 54.74 -19.79
N TRP A 222 0.70 55.85 -19.61
CA TRP A 222 0.08 56.61 -20.69
C TRP A 222 0.67 58.01 -20.67
N VAL A 223 1.12 58.47 -21.83
CA VAL A 223 1.66 59.82 -22.01
C VAL A 223 0.87 60.47 -23.14
N THR A 224 0.27 61.61 -22.86
CA THR A 224 -0.45 62.42 -23.85
C THR A 224 0.14 63.82 -23.84
N ALA A 225 0.56 64.31 -25.01
CA ALA A 225 1.02 65.68 -25.17
C ALA A 225 -0.06 66.48 -25.92
N GLU A 226 -0.53 67.56 -25.32
CA GLU A 226 -1.49 68.48 -25.91
C GLU A 226 -0.84 69.87 -26.05
N PRO A 227 -1.02 70.58 -27.17
CA PRO A 227 -0.52 71.94 -27.32
C PRO A 227 -1.31 72.90 -26.42
N ASP A 228 -0.60 73.76 -25.69
CA ASP A 228 -1.19 74.87 -24.94
C ASP A 228 -0.53 76.15 -25.45
N GLY A 229 -1.24 77.28 -25.56
CA GLY A 229 -0.89 78.43 -26.41
C GLY A 229 0.50 79.09 -26.20
N ARG A 230 1.33 78.60 -25.28
CA ARG A 230 2.74 78.99 -25.05
C ARG A 230 3.74 77.81 -25.02
N GLY A 231 3.32 76.59 -25.37
CA GLY A 231 4.16 75.38 -25.36
C GLY A 231 3.39 74.06 -25.60
N SER A 232 3.88 72.95 -25.04
CA SER A 232 3.20 71.66 -25.03
C SER A 232 3.03 71.18 -23.58
N VAL A 233 1.80 70.82 -23.20
CA VAL A 233 1.49 70.23 -21.91
C VAL A 233 1.53 68.71 -22.05
N VAL A 234 2.44 68.08 -21.31
CA VAL A 234 2.55 66.62 -21.27
C VAL A 234 1.83 66.09 -20.03
N LYS A 235 0.74 65.36 -20.24
CA LYS A 235 0.00 64.62 -19.21
C LYS A 235 0.56 63.20 -19.14
N VAL A 236 1.09 62.81 -17.99
CA VAL A 236 1.60 61.47 -17.72
C VAL A 236 0.67 60.80 -16.70
N GLY A 237 0.15 59.63 -17.03
CA GLY A 237 -0.65 58.78 -16.15
C GLY A 237 -0.05 57.40 -16.01
N GLY A 238 -0.05 56.83 -14.80
CA GLY A 238 0.52 55.52 -14.53
C GLY A 238 -0.43 54.63 -13.72
N PHE A 239 -0.49 53.34 -14.04
CA PHE A 239 -1.22 52.36 -13.25
C PHE A 239 -0.35 51.12 -12.99
N ALA A 240 -0.22 50.77 -11.71
CA ALA A 240 0.44 49.54 -11.26
C ALA A 240 -0.52 48.75 -10.36
N LEU A 241 -0.74 47.48 -10.71
CA LEU A 241 -1.63 46.59 -9.97
C LEU A 241 -0.96 46.06 -8.68
N GLN A 242 0.36 45.93 -8.66
CA GLN A 242 1.17 45.42 -7.55
C GLN A 242 2.32 46.41 -7.24
N ARG A 243 2.79 46.46 -5.98
CA ARG A 243 3.88 47.35 -5.51
C ARG A 243 3.67 48.83 -5.83
N ARG A 244 2.51 49.38 -5.43
CA ARG A 244 2.13 50.78 -5.70
C ARG A 244 3.18 51.79 -5.20
N SER A 245 3.71 51.62 -3.99
CA SER A 245 4.71 52.54 -3.41
C SER A 245 6.00 52.62 -4.23
N GLN A 246 6.55 51.48 -4.64
CA GLN A 246 7.76 51.43 -5.47
C GLN A 246 7.51 52.03 -6.87
N PHE A 247 6.31 51.84 -7.43
CA PHE A 247 5.92 52.47 -8.69
C PHE A 247 5.74 53.98 -8.55
N GLU A 248 5.17 54.48 -7.45
CA GLU A 248 5.01 55.91 -7.19
C GLU A 248 6.37 56.63 -7.08
N GLU A 249 7.35 56.03 -6.40
CA GLU A 249 8.72 56.57 -6.33
C GLU A 249 9.41 56.62 -7.69
N GLU A 250 9.32 55.55 -8.48
CA GLU A 250 9.88 55.51 -9.83
C GLU A 250 9.14 56.45 -10.79
N PHE A 251 7.82 56.55 -10.68
CA PHE A 251 7.00 57.45 -11.47
C PHE A 251 7.33 58.92 -11.17
N ALA A 252 7.50 59.27 -9.89
CA ALA A 252 7.92 60.61 -9.49
C ALA A 252 9.30 60.97 -10.06
N LYS A 253 10.27 60.04 -9.99
CA LYS A 253 11.58 60.23 -10.64
C LYS A 253 11.47 60.44 -12.15
N LEU A 254 10.62 59.66 -12.81
CA LEU A 254 10.40 59.77 -14.26
C LEU A 254 9.78 61.12 -14.64
N VAL A 255 8.81 61.60 -13.84
CA VAL A 255 8.22 62.93 -14.02
C VAL A 255 9.26 64.03 -13.78
N ASP A 256 10.08 63.91 -12.75
CA ASP A 256 11.16 64.87 -12.46
C ASP A 256 12.19 64.92 -13.60
N GLU A 257 12.59 63.79 -14.15
CA GLU A 257 13.54 63.71 -15.29
C GLU A 257 12.95 64.33 -16.57
N LEU A 258 11.67 64.06 -16.85
CA LEU A 258 10.95 64.68 -17.98
C LEU A 258 10.82 66.19 -17.82
N THR A 259 10.59 66.66 -16.59
CA THR A 259 10.47 68.09 -16.27
C THR A 259 11.84 68.79 -16.29
N GLY A 260 12.89 68.11 -15.83
CA GLY A 260 14.28 68.58 -15.87
C GLY A 260 14.83 68.72 -17.29
N THR A 261 14.59 67.71 -18.14
CA THR A 261 14.99 67.74 -19.56
C THR A 261 14.29 68.86 -20.34
N SER A 262 13.07 69.23 -19.95
CA SER A 262 12.33 70.36 -20.53
C SER A 262 12.95 71.71 -20.17
N ARG A 263 13.43 71.88 -18.92
CA ARG A 263 14.07 73.14 -18.48
C ARG A 263 15.43 73.39 -19.13
N ASP A 264 16.25 72.36 -19.32
CA ASP A 264 17.58 72.50 -19.95
C ASP A 264 17.50 72.89 -21.44
N ARG A 265 16.43 72.47 -22.14
CA ARG A 265 16.20 72.87 -23.54
C ARG A 265 15.62 74.27 -23.70
N VAL A 266 14.94 74.82 -22.70
CA VAL A 266 14.41 76.19 -22.73
C VAL A 266 15.47 77.22 -22.34
N GLY A 267 16.51 76.82 -21.59
CA GLY A 267 17.65 77.69 -21.25
C GLY A 267 18.74 77.81 -22.32
N ALA A 268 18.65 77.03 -23.41
CA ALA A 268 19.65 76.98 -24.49
C ALA A 268 19.17 77.58 -25.83
N LEU A 269 18.07 78.34 -25.82
CA LEU A 269 17.55 79.10 -26.97
C LEU A 269 17.61 80.60 -26.70
#